data_AF-A0A433SGL1-F1
#
_entry.id   AF-A0A433SGL1-F1
#
_cell.length_a   1.000
_cell.length_b   1.000
_cell.length_c   1.000
_cell.angle_alpha   90.00
_cell.angle_beta   90.00
_cell.angle_gamma   90.00
#
_symmetry.space_group_name_H-M   'P 1'
#
loop_
_entity.id
_entity.type
_entity.pdbx_description
1 polymer ?
#
loop_
_entity_poly.entity_id
_entity_poly.type
_entity_poly.pdbx_seq_one_letter_code
_entity_poly.pdbx_strand_id
1 'polypeptide(L)'
;MRFFILIILFLYSICNAENSGDYYYYRISRDSNFIIISPKTNGFGVKDVISDAEFCNVDINFHCFSSGVMKFAVPQGNIEVKEWEYNGELYKIVNYYHINHGYDLWVIEKTTNYKMWFVWSSYYGLTMLGEGDADNQVGGVYVLDGFCGFGASGVCEFN
;
A
#
# COMPACT_ATOMS: atom_id res chain seq x y z
N MET A 1 -54.09 -8.21 2.47
CA MET A 1 -52.98 -8.79 1.68
C MET A 1 -52.30 -7.64 0.94
N ARG A 2 -51.25 -7.05 1.50
CA ARG A 2 -49.84 -7.43 1.31
C ARG A 2 -49.41 -7.32 -0.16
N PHE A 3 -48.90 -6.16 -0.58
CA PHE A 3 -47.88 -6.00 -1.61
C PHE A 3 -47.17 -4.66 -1.40
N PHE A 4 -46.32 -4.62 -0.37
CA PHE A 4 -45.27 -3.63 -0.22
C PHE A 4 -44.01 -4.44 0.11
N ILE A 5 -42.87 -3.98 -0.42
CA ILE A 5 -41.52 -4.54 -0.26
C ILE A 5 -41.17 -5.62 -1.30
N LEU A 6 -40.69 -5.17 -2.47
CA LEU A 6 -39.82 -5.98 -3.33
C LEU A 6 -39.00 -5.13 -4.32
N ILE A 7 -38.53 -3.95 -3.89
CA ILE A 7 -37.58 -3.13 -4.67
C ILE A 7 -36.57 -2.48 -3.71
N ILE A 8 -35.81 -3.27 -2.93
CA ILE A 8 -34.61 -2.80 -2.20
C ILE A 8 -33.54 -3.91 -2.17
N LEU A 9 -33.28 -4.58 -3.29
CA LEU A 9 -32.21 -5.59 -3.36
C LEU A 9 -31.41 -5.59 -4.68
N PHE A 10 -31.47 -4.49 -5.45
CA PHE A 10 -30.71 -4.38 -6.72
C PHE A 10 -29.77 -3.17 -6.77
N LEU A 11 -29.15 -2.81 -5.63
CA LEU A 11 -28.11 -1.76 -5.56
C LEU A 11 -26.81 -2.20 -4.88
N TYR A 12 -26.64 -3.46 -4.49
CA TYR A 12 -25.41 -3.95 -3.81
C TYR A 12 -24.57 -4.91 -4.66
N SER A 13 -24.57 -4.75 -5.98
CA SER A 13 -23.67 -5.53 -6.86
C SER A 13 -23.06 -4.68 -7.95
N ILE A 14 -22.50 -3.53 -7.56
CA ILE A 14 -21.58 -2.79 -8.41
C ILE A 14 -20.17 -3.13 -7.94
N CYS A 15 -19.51 -3.97 -8.74
CA CYS A 15 -18.06 -4.19 -8.83
C CYS A 15 -17.23 -4.12 -7.54
N ASN A 16 -17.03 -5.27 -6.90
CA ASN A 16 -15.76 -5.52 -6.19
C ASN A 16 -14.67 -5.74 -7.23
N ALA A 17 -14.08 -4.66 -7.73
CA ALA A 17 -12.84 -4.72 -8.48
C ALA A 17 -11.84 -3.82 -7.75
N GLU A 18 -11.21 -4.33 -6.70
CA GLU A 18 -10.04 -3.65 -6.12
C GLU A 18 -9.14 -4.63 -5.35
N ASN A 19 -7.99 -4.94 -5.98
CA ASN A 19 -6.70 -5.28 -5.36
C ASN A 19 -6.62 -6.43 -4.34
N SER A 20 -7.10 -7.63 -4.72
CA SER A 20 -6.88 -8.87 -3.95
C SER A 20 -5.60 -9.63 -4.34
N GLY A 21 -4.64 -8.96 -4.99
CA GLY A 21 -3.41 -9.58 -5.49
C GLY A 21 -2.32 -9.65 -4.42
N ASP A 22 -1.40 -10.60 -4.57
CA ASP A 22 -0.18 -10.63 -3.76
C ASP A 22 0.88 -9.75 -4.42
N TYR A 23 1.58 -8.95 -3.62
CA TYR A 23 2.59 -8.00 -4.08
C TYR A 23 3.97 -8.44 -3.64
N TYR A 24 4.90 -8.52 -4.60
CA TYR A 24 6.26 -9.01 -4.38
C TYR A 24 7.25 -7.87 -4.55
N TYR A 25 8.13 -7.68 -3.58
CA TYR A 25 9.18 -6.65 -3.62
C TYR A 25 10.56 -7.30 -3.45
N TYR A 26 11.52 -6.93 -4.28
CA TYR A 26 12.85 -7.52 -4.29
C TYR A 26 13.87 -6.52 -3.77
N ARG A 27 14.80 -7.02 -2.96
CA ARG A 27 15.90 -6.19 -2.48
C ARG A 27 16.81 -5.78 -3.65
N ILE A 28 17.18 -4.50 -3.74
CA ILE A 28 18.05 -3.97 -4.81
C ILE A 28 19.42 -4.67 -4.84
N SER A 29 19.94 -5.11 -3.69
CA SER A 29 21.09 -6.03 -3.63
C SER A 29 20.61 -7.43 -3.99
N ARG A 30 21.20 -8.05 -5.04
CA ARG A 30 20.87 -9.36 -5.65
C ARG A 30 20.87 -10.60 -4.72
N ASP A 31 20.85 -10.40 -3.41
CA ASP A 31 20.63 -11.46 -2.44
C ASP A 31 19.14 -11.80 -2.36
N SER A 32 18.88 -13.07 -2.03
CA SER A 32 17.60 -13.79 -1.93
C SER A 32 16.50 -13.20 -1.01
N ASN A 33 16.57 -11.93 -0.62
CA ASN A 33 15.56 -11.29 0.22
C ASN A 33 14.47 -10.65 -0.67
N PHE A 34 13.24 -11.12 -0.52
CA PHE A 34 12.05 -10.46 -1.05
C PHE A 34 11.01 -10.29 0.05
N ILE A 35 10.07 -9.38 -0.16
CA ILE A 35 8.93 -9.14 0.70
C ILE A 35 7.66 -9.52 -0.06
N ILE A 36 6.71 -10.16 0.63
CA ILE A 36 5.36 -10.42 0.11
C ILE A 36 4.35 -9.67 0.97
N ILE A 37 3.42 -8.97 0.33
CA ILE A 37 2.22 -8.41 0.96
C ILE A 37 1.01 -9.11 0.32
N SER A 38 0.23 -9.85 1.11
CA SER A 38 -0.90 -10.66 0.63
C SER A 38 -2.19 -10.30 1.36
N PRO A 39 -2.98 -9.33 0.86
CA PRO A 39 -4.31 -9.04 1.40
C PRO A 39 -5.24 -10.26 1.35
N LYS A 40 -5.08 -11.14 0.35
CA LYS A 40 -5.90 -12.34 0.18
C LYS A 40 -5.75 -13.34 1.33
N THR A 41 -4.54 -13.47 1.86
CA THR A 41 -4.22 -14.42 2.94
C THR A 41 -3.99 -13.74 4.28
N ASN A 42 -4.22 -12.42 4.37
CA ASN A 42 -3.87 -11.60 5.51
C ASN A 42 -2.39 -11.79 5.92
N GLY A 43 -1.51 -11.81 4.93
CA GLY A 43 -0.12 -12.21 5.09
C GLY A 43 0.88 -11.08 4.80
N PHE A 44 1.93 -11.04 5.60
CA PHE A 44 3.16 -10.32 5.33
C PHE A 44 4.35 -11.27 5.45
N GLY A 45 5.19 -11.35 4.41
CA GLY A 45 6.33 -12.25 4.38
C GLY A 45 7.65 -11.56 4.07
N VAL A 46 8.72 -12.11 4.62
CA VAL A 46 10.11 -11.82 4.22
C VAL A 46 10.75 -13.16 3.87
N LYS A 47 11.20 -13.31 2.61
CA LYS A 47 11.62 -14.59 2.05
C LYS A 47 10.52 -15.66 2.16
N ASP A 48 10.86 -16.78 2.76
CA ASP A 48 10.07 -17.99 2.98
C ASP A 48 9.28 -17.98 4.30
N VAL A 49 9.38 -16.90 5.09
CA VAL A 49 8.62 -16.74 6.34
C VAL A 49 7.48 -15.77 6.14
N ILE A 50 6.24 -16.25 6.29
CA ILE A 50 5.02 -15.45 6.25
C ILE A 50 4.43 -15.37 7.67
N SER A 51 4.01 -14.17 8.04
CA SER A 51 3.37 -13.82 9.30
C SER A 51 2.04 -13.11 9.05
N ASP A 52 1.18 -13.08 10.06
CA ASP A 52 -0.11 -12.39 9.95
C ASP A 52 0.07 -10.89 9.77
N ALA A 53 -0.80 -10.31 8.95
CA ALA A 53 -0.93 -8.89 8.71
C ALA A 53 -2.41 -8.49 8.69
N GLU A 54 -2.71 -7.37 9.31
CA GLU A 54 -4.03 -6.76 9.31
C GLU A 54 -4.08 -5.70 8.21
N PHE A 55 -5.16 -5.69 7.43
CA PHE A 55 -5.41 -4.71 6.37
C PHE A 55 -6.61 -3.86 6.77
N CYS A 56 -6.63 -2.56 6.42
CA CYS A 56 -7.84 -1.77 6.65
C CYS A 56 -9.00 -2.28 5.81
N ASN A 57 -10.20 -2.09 6.35
CA ASN A 57 -11.43 -2.22 5.57
C ASN A 57 -11.42 -1.23 4.41
N VAL A 58 -11.99 -1.65 3.28
CA VAL A 58 -12.10 -0.87 2.04
C VAL A 58 -12.85 0.46 2.27
N ASP A 59 -13.78 0.49 3.23
CA ASP A 59 -14.58 1.68 3.60
C ASP A 59 -13.81 2.75 4.41
N ILE A 60 -12.52 2.54 4.68
CA ILE A 60 -11.68 3.49 5.41
C ILE A 60 -10.93 4.38 4.40
N ASN A 61 -10.77 5.67 4.70
CA ASN A 61 -10.09 6.67 3.85
C ASN A 61 -8.58 6.41 3.60
N PHE A 62 -8.06 5.22 3.90
CA PHE A 62 -6.64 4.88 3.79
C PHE A 62 -6.44 3.55 3.04
N HIS A 63 -5.35 3.45 2.28
CA HIS A 63 -4.73 2.17 1.95
C HIS A 63 -3.70 1.85 3.02
N CYS A 64 -3.85 0.72 3.72
CA CYS A 64 -3.00 0.41 4.85
C CYS A 64 -2.90 -1.07 5.17
N PHE A 65 -1.80 -1.44 5.81
CA PHE A 65 -1.63 -2.73 6.45
C PHE A 65 -0.70 -2.60 7.67
N SER A 66 -0.78 -3.58 8.56
CA SER A 66 0.02 -3.67 9.78
C SER A 66 0.40 -5.11 10.05
N SER A 67 1.69 -5.40 10.17
CA SER A 67 2.24 -6.66 10.64
C SER A 67 3.09 -6.43 11.89
N GLY A 68 3.65 -7.52 12.45
CA GLY A 68 4.59 -7.40 13.57
C GLY A 68 5.88 -6.63 13.25
N VAL A 69 6.23 -6.46 11.97
CA VAL A 69 7.50 -5.84 11.55
C VAL A 69 7.32 -4.62 10.66
N MET A 70 6.18 -4.45 9.99
CA MET A 70 5.95 -3.33 9.08
C MET A 70 4.53 -2.79 9.20
N LYS A 71 4.41 -1.47 9.17
CA LYS A 71 3.15 -0.75 9.08
C LYS A 71 3.24 0.27 7.96
N PHE A 72 2.17 0.39 7.21
CA PHE A 72 2.04 1.36 6.13
C PHE A 72 0.61 1.87 6.11
N ALA A 73 0.45 3.17 5.92
CA ALA A 73 -0.84 3.79 5.68
C ALA A 73 -0.66 5.04 4.83
N VAL A 74 -1.50 5.18 3.80
CA VAL A 74 -1.56 6.35 2.93
C VAL A 74 -3.02 6.70 2.65
N PRO A 75 -3.41 7.99 2.62
CA PRO A 75 -4.76 8.37 2.23
C PRO A 75 -5.13 7.80 0.86
N GLN A 76 -6.38 7.37 0.69
CA GLN A 76 -6.91 6.98 -0.62
C GLN A 76 -7.02 8.20 -1.54
N GLY A 77 -6.78 8.01 -2.83
CA GLY A 77 -6.85 9.08 -3.84
C GLY A 77 -5.58 9.94 -3.91
N ASN A 78 -5.73 11.21 -4.31
CA ASN A 78 -4.58 12.11 -4.41
C ASN A 78 -4.17 12.59 -3.01
N ILE A 79 -2.87 12.49 -2.70
CA ILE A 79 -2.36 12.98 -1.41
C ILE A 79 -2.31 14.51 -1.44
N GLU A 80 -3.31 15.15 -0.85
CA GLU A 80 -3.37 16.61 -0.69
C GLU A 80 -2.68 17.09 0.60
N VAL A 81 -2.50 16.19 1.56
CA VAL A 81 -1.92 16.49 2.88
C VAL A 81 -0.46 16.07 2.95
N LYS A 82 0.41 16.97 3.42
CA LYS A 82 1.85 16.69 3.54
C LYS A 82 2.22 15.75 4.70
N GLU A 83 1.33 15.61 5.67
CA GLU A 83 1.56 14.87 6.91
C GLU A 83 0.24 14.33 7.45
N TRP A 84 0.24 13.11 7.97
CA TRP A 84 -0.93 12.48 8.57
C TRP A 84 -0.53 11.50 9.67
N GLU A 85 -1.44 11.25 10.60
CA GLU A 85 -1.30 10.24 11.63
C GLU A 85 -2.27 9.08 11.36
N TYR A 86 -1.78 7.85 11.51
CA TYR A 86 -2.63 6.66 11.45
C TYR A 86 -2.17 5.63 12.48
N ASN A 87 -3.07 5.21 13.37
CA ASN A 87 -2.80 4.26 14.46
C ASN A 87 -1.55 4.60 15.29
N GLY A 88 -1.39 5.89 15.65
CA GLY A 88 -0.26 6.39 16.43
C GLY A 88 1.07 6.44 15.67
N GLU A 89 1.06 6.23 14.36
CA GLU A 89 2.23 6.38 13.50
C GLU A 89 2.13 7.69 12.70
N LEU A 90 3.21 8.47 12.70
CA LEU A 90 3.29 9.73 11.96
C LEU A 90 3.95 9.51 10.60
N TYR A 91 3.22 9.84 9.54
CA TYR A 91 3.66 9.77 8.15
C TYR A 91 3.81 11.17 7.57
N LYS A 92 4.88 11.39 6.79
CA LYS A 92 5.20 12.69 6.20
C LYS A 92 5.75 12.54 4.80
N ILE A 93 5.26 13.34 3.86
CA ILE A 93 5.89 13.50 2.55
C ILE A 93 7.19 14.28 2.72
N VAL A 94 8.30 13.68 2.31
CA VAL A 94 9.63 14.30 2.33
C VAL A 94 10.13 14.65 0.93
N ASN A 95 9.63 13.97 -0.09
CA ASN A 95 9.97 14.28 -1.48
C ASN A 95 8.83 13.93 -2.43
N TYR A 96 8.87 14.49 -3.62
CA TYR A 96 7.88 14.33 -4.66
C TYR A 96 8.56 14.33 -6.02
N TYR A 97 8.16 13.41 -6.90
CA TYR A 97 8.64 13.33 -8.27
C TYR A 97 7.47 13.25 -9.24
N HIS A 98 7.47 14.13 -10.23
CA HIS A 98 6.58 14.03 -11.38
C HIS A 98 7.26 13.19 -12.46
N ILE A 99 6.71 12.04 -12.82
CA ILE A 99 7.22 11.23 -13.93
C ILE A 99 6.58 11.74 -15.23
N ASN A 100 7.36 11.83 -16.32
CA ASN A 100 6.98 12.33 -17.64
C ASN A 100 5.82 11.59 -18.37
N HIS A 101 5.05 10.77 -17.65
CA HIS A 101 3.84 10.11 -18.13
C HIS A 101 2.60 10.42 -17.25
N GLY A 102 2.67 11.49 -16.45
CA GLY A 102 1.49 12.08 -15.79
C GLY A 102 1.14 11.50 -14.42
N TYR A 103 2.07 10.77 -13.80
CA TYR A 103 1.86 10.20 -12.46
C TYR A 103 2.88 10.74 -11.48
N ASP A 104 2.37 11.04 -10.29
CA ASP A 104 3.13 11.55 -9.18
C ASP A 104 3.61 10.40 -8.29
N LEU A 105 4.87 10.47 -7.89
CA LEU A 105 5.44 9.64 -6.84
C LEU A 105 5.69 10.49 -5.59
N TRP A 106 5.22 10.00 -4.46
CA TRP A 106 5.49 10.61 -3.16
C TRP A 106 6.45 9.72 -2.38
N VAL A 107 7.52 10.34 -1.87
CA VAL A 107 8.41 9.72 -0.89
C VAL A 107 7.87 10.06 0.49
N ILE A 108 7.50 9.03 1.24
CA ILE A 108 6.81 9.13 2.52
C ILE A 108 7.70 8.52 3.59
N GLU A 109 7.99 9.26 4.65
CA GLU A 109 8.67 8.75 5.84
C GLU A 109 7.66 8.45 6.94
N LYS A 110 7.89 7.36 7.66
CA LYS A 110 7.23 7.04 8.92
C LYS A 110 8.25 7.17 10.04
N THR A 111 7.98 8.06 10.99
CA THR A 111 9.00 8.52 11.97
C THR A 111 8.92 7.87 13.35
N THR A 112 7.85 7.11 13.60
CA THR A 112 7.55 6.46 14.89
C THR A 112 7.97 5.00 14.92
N ASN A 113 8.42 4.54 16.11
CA ASN A 113 8.97 3.20 16.40
C ASN A 113 10.20 2.82 15.56
N TYR A 114 9.95 2.41 14.32
CA TYR A 114 10.94 1.94 13.36
C TYR A 114 10.84 2.79 12.10
N LYS A 115 11.92 3.54 11.83
CA LYS A 115 12.01 4.46 10.69
C LYS A 115 11.96 3.67 9.40
N MET A 116 10.97 4.01 8.58
CA MET A 116 10.76 3.43 7.26
C MET A 116 10.49 4.57 6.30
N TRP A 117 10.87 4.36 5.05
CA TRP A 117 10.43 5.19 3.95
C TRP A 117 9.76 4.35 2.88
N PHE A 118 8.85 4.99 2.17
CA PHE A 118 8.01 4.39 1.14
C PHE A 118 8.00 5.28 -0.09
N VAL A 119 7.86 4.69 -1.26
CA VAL A 119 7.49 5.41 -2.47
C VAL A 119 6.14 4.90 -2.92
N TRP A 120 5.20 5.81 -3.05
CA TRP A 120 3.83 5.50 -3.39
C TRP A 120 3.33 6.39 -4.52
N SER A 121 2.37 5.88 -5.30
CA SER A 121 1.62 6.60 -6.32
C SER A 121 0.15 6.22 -6.24
N SER A 122 -0.76 7.13 -6.56
CA SER A 122 -2.18 6.82 -6.66
C SER A 122 -2.46 5.86 -7.82
N TYR A 123 -1.62 5.90 -8.85
CA TYR A 123 -1.76 5.00 -10.00
C TYR A 123 -1.13 3.63 -9.75
N TYR A 124 0.15 3.59 -9.37
CA TYR A 124 0.94 2.35 -9.20
C TYR A 124 0.89 1.75 -7.80
N GLY A 125 0.30 2.42 -6.81
CA GLY A 125 0.33 1.98 -5.42
C GLY A 125 1.72 2.12 -4.79
N LEU A 126 2.01 1.29 -3.79
CA LEU A 126 3.31 1.21 -3.13
C LEU A 126 4.33 0.56 -4.08
N THR A 127 5.34 1.29 -4.52
CA THR A 127 6.32 0.82 -5.53
C THR A 127 7.68 0.50 -4.94
N MET A 128 8.04 1.11 -3.81
CA MET A 128 9.31 0.88 -3.13
C MET A 128 9.15 1.11 -1.63
N LEU A 129 9.95 0.38 -0.84
CA LEU A 129 10.03 0.59 0.60
C LEU A 129 11.43 0.26 1.12
N GLY A 130 11.83 0.89 2.21
CA GLY A 130 13.13 0.65 2.82
C GLY A 130 13.22 1.07 4.27
N GLU A 131 14.27 0.58 4.92
CA GLU A 131 14.59 0.86 6.32
C GLU A 131 15.41 2.16 6.46
N GLY A 132 15.11 2.92 7.51
CA GLY A 132 15.75 4.21 7.77
C GLY A 132 14.92 5.40 7.29
N ASP A 133 15.60 6.53 7.12
CA ASP A 133 15.05 7.75 6.54
C ASP A 133 15.37 7.79 5.04
N ALA A 134 14.63 8.58 4.25
CA ALA A 134 14.79 8.63 2.80
C ALA A 134 16.22 9.06 2.38
N ASP A 135 16.83 9.96 3.16
CA ASP A 135 18.19 10.47 2.95
C ASP A 135 19.29 9.62 3.59
N ASN A 136 18.95 8.71 4.50
CA ASN A 136 19.91 7.88 5.23
C ASN A 136 19.41 6.44 5.35
N GLN A 137 19.47 5.74 4.21
CA GLN A 137 19.06 4.35 4.08
C GLN A 137 20.04 3.46 4.83
N VAL A 138 19.60 2.85 5.93
CA VAL A 138 20.45 2.06 6.84
C VAL A 138 20.24 0.55 6.72
N GLY A 139 19.33 0.11 5.85
CA GLY A 139 19.00 -1.31 5.67
C GLY A 139 18.68 -1.71 4.23
N GLY A 140 17.74 -2.65 4.07
CA GLY A 140 17.32 -3.13 2.75
C GLY A 140 16.42 -2.13 2.03
N VAL A 141 16.67 -1.92 0.74
CA VAL A 141 15.74 -1.24 -0.17
C VAL A 141 15.07 -2.29 -1.04
N TYR A 142 13.74 -2.30 -1.04
CA TYR A 142 12.91 -3.27 -1.76
C TYR A 142 12.07 -2.56 -2.81
N VAL A 143 12.12 -3.05 -4.04
CA VAL A 143 11.40 -2.51 -5.20
C VAL A 143 10.39 -3.54 -5.69
N LEU A 144 9.20 -3.07 -6.05
CA LEU A 144 8.12 -3.91 -6.58
C LEU A 144 8.57 -4.68 -7.84
N ASP A 145 8.26 -5.98 -7.90
CA ASP A 145 8.39 -6.82 -9.09
C ASP A 145 7.09 -6.83 -9.87
N GLY A 146 6.92 -5.78 -10.67
CA GLY A 146 5.75 -5.58 -11.51
C GLY A 146 5.35 -4.11 -11.60
N PHE A 147 4.22 -3.88 -12.25
CA PHE A 147 3.71 -2.52 -12.49
C PHE A 147 2.81 -2.04 -11.34
N CYS A 148 1.99 -2.90 -10.75
CA CYS A 148 0.95 -2.51 -9.79
C CYS A 148 1.26 -3.02 -8.39
N GLY A 149 1.37 -2.09 -7.44
CA GLY A 149 1.66 -2.33 -6.04
C GLY A 149 0.43 -2.20 -5.13
N PHE A 150 0.64 -2.40 -3.84
CA PHE A 150 -0.43 -2.29 -2.85
C PHE A 150 -1.05 -0.89 -2.82
N GLY A 151 -2.37 -0.81 -2.90
CA GLY A 151 -3.10 0.47 -2.92
C GLY A 151 -3.01 1.22 -4.26
N ALA A 152 -2.78 0.52 -5.37
CA ALA A 152 -2.88 1.08 -6.72
C ALA A 152 -4.34 1.39 -7.09
N SER A 153 -4.58 2.34 -8.00
CA SER A 153 -5.92 2.56 -8.54
C SER A 153 -6.42 1.33 -9.33
N GLY A 154 -7.75 1.13 -9.41
CA GLY A 154 -8.36 0.06 -10.21
C GLY A 154 -8.08 0.11 -11.72
N VAL A 155 -7.42 1.17 -12.22
CA VAL A 155 -6.96 1.29 -13.62
C VAL A 155 -5.63 0.57 -13.86
N CYS A 156 -4.94 0.17 -12.80
CA CYS A 156 -3.71 -0.62 -12.87
C CYS A 156 -4.05 -2.09 -13.22
N GLU A 157 -4.41 -2.34 -14.48
CA GLU A 157 -4.63 -3.69 -14.99
C GLU A 157 -3.30 -4.38 -15.27
N PHE A 158 -3.10 -5.56 -14.67
CA PHE A 158 -1.99 -6.46 -14.98
C PHE A 158 -2.10 -6.89 -16.46
N ASN A 159 -1.26 -6.34 -17.34
CA ASN A 159 -1.00 -6.93 -18.66
C ASN A 159 0.06 -8.02 -18.55
#